data_AF-A0A497GQV9-F1
#
_entry.id   AF-A0A497GQV9-F1
#
_cell.length_a   1.000
_cell.length_b   1.000
_cell.length_c   1.000
_cell.angle_alpha   90.00
_cell.angle_beta   90.00
_cell.angle_gamma   90.00
#
_symmetry.space_group_name_H-M   'P 1'
#
loop_
_entity.id
_entity.type
_entity.pdbx_description
1 polymer ?
#
loop_
_entity_poly.entity_id
_entity_poly.type
_entity_poly.pdbx_seq_one_letter_code
_entity_poly.pdbx_strand_id
1 'polypeptide(L)'
;MRGIKVDCKMGDVYCGICCVNTEMPLTLEDIARIRKLGFKTSSFVIMKDGIPRVRNVHGKCVFLDRSNNRCVIYQQRPEGCRFYPLVLMNNIVTVDQLCPKARQVKRRISRDQKAKLMGLIRRLEEEYLVRIR
;
A
#
# COMPACT_ATOMS: atom_id res chain seq x y z
N MET A 1 10.27 5.99 7.62
CA MET A 1 8.99 5.89 8.36
C MET A 1 8.68 4.43 8.75
N ARG A 2 8.35 4.15 10.02
CA ARG A 2 7.91 2.79 10.45
C ARG A 2 6.41 2.63 10.17
N GLY A 3 6.06 1.70 9.29
CA GLY A 3 4.66 1.32 9.03
C GLY A 3 4.05 0.44 10.11
N ILE A 4 2.96 -0.24 9.77
CA ILE A 4 2.28 -1.18 10.67
C ILE A 4 2.91 -2.57 10.51
N LYS A 5 3.25 -3.19 11.63
CA LYS A 5 3.77 -4.57 11.66
C LYS A 5 2.59 -5.52 11.66
N VAL A 6 2.44 -6.38 10.67
CA VAL A 6 1.42 -7.43 10.64
C VAL A 6 2.12 -8.75 10.34
N ASP A 7 1.76 -9.80 11.07
CA ASP A 7 2.14 -11.15 10.66
C ASP A 7 1.22 -11.59 9.52
N CYS A 8 1.74 -11.51 8.30
CA CYS A 8 1.00 -11.79 7.08
C CYS A 8 0.92 -13.29 6.74
N LYS A 9 1.45 -14.17 7.60
CA LYS A 9 1.35 -15.62 7.40
C LYS A 9 -0.03 -16.17 7.77
N MET A 10 -0.48 -17.12 6.97
CA MET A 10 -1.70 -17.91 7.14
C MET A 10 -1.30 -19.39 7.09
N GLY A 11 -0.78 -19.91 8.20
CA GLY A 11 -0.03 -21.18 8.20
C GLY A 11 1.33 -21.01 7.53
N ASP A 12 1.65 -21.88 6.58
CA ASP A 12 2.95 -21.88 5.88
C ASP A 12 3.01 -20.94 4.67
N VAL A 13 1.87 -20.34 4.28
CA VAL A 13 1.78 -19.44 3.14
C VAL A 13 1.59 -17.98 3.55
N TYR A 14 2.05 -17.05 2.71
CA TYR A 14 1.73 -15.63 2.87
C TYR A 14 0.33 -15.32 2.32
N CYS A 15 -0.36 -14.37 2.95
CA CYS A 15 -1.74 -14.03 2.61
C CYS A 15 -1.88 -13.37 1.22
N GLY A 16 -1.07 -12.36 0.90
CA GLY A 16 -1.10 -11.67 -0.41
C GLY A 16 -2.34 -10.79 -0.69
N ILE A 17 -3.37 -10.78 0.17
CA ILE A 17 -4.65 -10.09 -0.11
C ILE A 17 -4.50 -8.58 -0.38
N CYS A 18 -3.49 -7.93 0.23
CA CYS A 18 -3.19 -6.51 0.01
C CYS A 18 -2.77 -6.18 -1.44
N CYS A 19 -2.42 -7.20 -2.22
CA CYS A 19 -2.02 -7.09 -3.61
C CYS A 19 -3.16 -7.39 -4.60
N VAL A 20 -4.35 -7.80 -4.14
CA VAL A 20 -5.49 -8.12 -5.01
C VAL A 20 -6.28 -6.85 -5.28
N ASN A 21 -6.49 -6.51 -6.56
CA ASN A 21 -7.20 -5.32 -7.02
C ASN A 21 -6.79 -4.04 -6.26
N THR A 22 -5.49 -3.91 -5.98
CA THR A 22 -5.00 -2.83 -5.13
C THR A 22 -5.02 -1.51 -5.88
N GLU A 23 -5.56 -0.48 -5.24
CA GLU A 23 -5.60 0.89 -5.76
C GLU A 23 -4.46 1.74 -5.16
N MET A 24 -3.33 1.11 -4.81
CA MET A 24 -2.25 1.71 -4.03
C MET A 24 -1.66 2.96 -4.71
N PRO A 25 -1.84 4.17 -4.15
CA PRO A 25 -1.18 5.37 -4.63
C PRO A 25 0.32 5.34 -4.37
N LEU A 26 1.09 6.03 -5.21
CA LEU A 26 2.54 6.12 -5.13
C LEU A 26 2.97 7.57 -4.89
N THR A 27 3.82 7.82 -3.90
CA THR A 27 4.52 9.11 -3.81
C THR A 27 5.59 9.23 -4.88
N LEU A 28 6.05 10.45 -5.16
CA LEU A 28 7.22 10.67 -6.01
C LEU A 28 8.46 9.91 -5.48
N GLU A 29 8.61 9.85 -4.16
CA GLU A 29 9.67 9.08 -3.49
C GLU A 29 9.51 7.57 -3.71
N ASP A 30 8.29 7.03 -3.65
CA ASP A 30 8.01 5.62 -3.96
C ASP A 30 8.44 5.27 -5.39
N ILE A 31 8.07 6.10 -6.37
CA ILE A 31 8.44 5.90 -7.78
C ILE A 31 9.96 5.94 -7.94
N ALA A 32 10.63 6.95 -7.38
CA ALA A 32 12.07 7.09 -7.46
C ALA A 32 12.80 5.88 -6.83
N ARG A 33 12.32 5.40 -5.67
CA ARG A 33 12.91 4.27 -4.97
C ARG A 33 12.73 2.96 -5.72
N ILE A 34 11.57 2.73 -6.33
CA ILE A 34 11.32 1.53 -7.13
C ILE A 34 12.14 1.55 -8.43
N ARG A 35 12.31 2.71 -9.08
CA ARG A 35 13.18 2.85 -10.26
C ARG A 35 14.63 2.46 -9.98
N LYS A 36 15.15 2.78 -8.79
CA LYS A 36 16.51 2.41 -8.36
C LYS A 36 16.72 0.89 -8.24
N LEU A 37 15.65 0.09 -8.23
CA LEU A 37 15.71 -1.38 -8.28
C LEU A 37 15.78 -1.94 -9.71
N GLY A 38 15.77 -1.07 -10.73
CA GLY A 38 15.83 -1.47 -12.14
C GLY A 38 14.48 -1.53 -12.86
N PHE A 39 13.37 -1.23 -12.19
CA PHE A 39 12.05 -1.21 -12.83
C PHE A 39 11.84 0.08 -13.65
N LYS A 40 11.30 -0.07 -14.87
CA LYS A 40 10.86 1.07 -15.68
C LYS A 40 9.54 1.60 -15.12
N THR A 41 9.37 2.93 -15.00
CA THR A 41 8.12 3.52 -14.47
C THR A 41 6.87 2.98 -15.16
N SER A 42 6.91 2.84 -16.49
CA SER A 42 5.79 2.31 -17.28
C SER A 42 5.42 0.85 -16.95
N SER A 43 6.32 0.08 -16.36
CA SER A 43 6.05 -1.32 -15.98
C SER A 43 5.25 -1.44 -14.69
N PHE A 44 5.27 -0.42 -13.82
CA PHE A 44 4.65 -0.51 -12.49
C PHE A 44 3.74 0.65 -12.11
N VAL A 45 3.71 1.72 -12.89
CA VAL A 45 2.82 2.86 -12.67
C VAL A 45 1.69 2.84 -13.69
N ILE A 46 0.50 3.21 -13.22
CA ILE A 46 -0.64 3.63 -14.04
C ILE A 46 -1.22 4.91 -13.45
N MET A 47 -1.55 5.89 -14.29
CA MET A 47 -2.26 7.10 -13.85
C MET A 47 -3.74 6.80 -13.77
N LYS A 48 -4.37 7.14 -12.65
CA LYS A 48 -5.82 7.00 -12.46
C LYS A 48 -6.31 8.13 -11.54
N ASP A 49 -7.34 8.84 -11.96
CA ASP A 49 -7.91 9.97 -11.20
C ASP A 49 -6.86 11.05 -10.84
N GLY A 50 -5.92 11.31 -11.75
CA GLY A 50 -4.85 12.30 -11.54
C GLY A 50 -3.72 11.85 -10.59
N ILE A 51 -3.77 10.64 -10.02
CA ILE A 51 -2.75 10.13 -9.11
C ILE A 51 -2.08 8.86 -9.68
N PRO A 52 -0.74 8.72 -9.61
CA PRO A 52 -0.07 7.48 -9.98
C PRO A 52 -0.37 6.40 -8.95
N ARG A 53 -0.78 5.24 -9.47
CA ARG A 53 -1.05 4.03 -8.67
C ARG A 53 -0.19 2.88 -9.16
N VAL A 54 -0.02 1.89 -8.29
CA VAL A 54 0.60 0.63 -8.68
C VAL A 54 -0.23 -0.06 -9.76
N ARG A 55 0.42 -0.50 -10.83
CA ARG A 55 -0.21 -1.26 -11.91
C ARG A 55 -0.63 -2.65 -11.43
N ASN A 56 -1.83 -3.07 -11.85
CA ASN A 56 -2.29 -4.44 -11.70
C ASN A 56 -2.20 -5.20 -13.03
N VAL A 57 -1.84 -6.49 -12.97
CA VAL A 57 -1.82 -7.43 -14.10
C VAL A 57 -2.72 -8.61 -13.74
N HIS A 58 -3.82 -8.77 -14.49
CA HIS A 58 -4.91 -9.70 -14.19
C HIS A 58 -5.42 -9.59 -12.74
N GLY A 59 -5.79 -8.37 -12.33
CA GLY A 59 -6.37 -8.10 -11.01
C GLY A 59 -5.41 -8.23 -9.82
N LYS A 60 -4.09 -8.30 -10.05
CA LYS A 60 -3.07 -8.42 -8.99
C LYS A 60 -1.94 -7.43 -9.21
N CYS A 61 -1.42 -6.86 -8.11
CA CYS A 61 -0.26 -5.98 -8.10
C CYS A 61 0.89 -6.60 -8.90
N VAL A 62 1.52 -5.81 -9.78
CA VAL A 62 2.65 -6.26 -10.61
C VAL A 62 3.83 -6.82 -9.79
N PHE A 63 3.93 -6.46 -8.51
CA PHE A 63 4.98 -6.92 -7.62
C PHE A 63 4.62 -8.18 -6.81
N LEU A 64 3.46 -8.79 -7.03
CA LEU A 64 3.07 -10.02 -6.34
C LEU A 64 3.71 -11.25 -7.02
N ASP A 65 4.55 -11.96 -6.28
CA ASP A 65 4.97 -13.31 -6.63
C ASP A 65 3.79 -14.27 -6.41
N ARG A 66 3.31 -14.86 -7.51
CA ARG A 66 2.15 -15.75 -7.52
C ARG A 66 2.44 -17.14 -6.97
N SER A 67 3.70 -17.54 -6.89
CA SER A 67 4.08 -18.86 -6.38
C SER A 67 3.94 -18.95 -4.85
N ASN A 68 4.15 -17.84 -4.14
CA ASN A 68 4.24 -17.81 -2.68
C ASN A 68 3.51 -16.63 -2.02
N ASN A 69 2.77 -15.83 -2.81
CA ASN A 69 2.02 -14.64 -2.39
C ASN A 69 2.87 -13.54 -1.71
N ARG A 70 4.18 -13.49 -1.98
CA ARG A 70 5.08 -12.46 -1.44
C ARG A 70 5.21 -11.29 -2.39
N CYS A 71 5.45 -10.11 -1.83
CA CYS A 71 5.82 -8.94 -2.62
C CYS A 71 7.32 -9.03 -2.97
N VAL A 72 7.67 -9.01 -4.25
CA VAL A 72 9.08 -9.10 -4.69
C VAL A 72 9.90 -7.88 -4.28
N ILE A 73 9.25 -6.73 -4.08
CA ILE A 73 9.89 -5.50 -3.57
C ILE A 73 9.56 -5.24 -2.10
N TYR A 74 9.25 -6.26 -1.29
CA TYR A 74 8.68 -6.07 0.06
C TYR A 74 9.44 -5.05 0.92
N GLN A 75 10.77 -5.04 0.92
CA GLN A 75 11.57 -4.07 1.70
C GLN A 75 11.42 -2.63 1.19
N GLN A 76 11.23 -2.47 -0.11
CA GLN A 76 11.14 -1.18 -0.80
C GLN A 76 9.71 -0.78 -1.14
N ARG A 77 8.72 -1.58 -0.72
CA ARG A 77 7.29 -1.41 -1.01
C ARG A 77 6.81 0.02 -0.73
N PRO A 78 5.81 0.50 -1.49
CA PRO A 78 5.24 1.85 -1.33
C PRO A 78 4.87 2.19 0.11
N GLU A 79 4.87 3.47 0.44
CA GLU A 79 4.54 3.90 1.81
C GLU A 79 3.13 3.49 2.23
N GLY A 80 2.14 3.57 1.33
CA GLY A 80 0.79 3.08 1.61
C GLY A 80 0.76 1.57 1.89
N CYS A 81 1.55 0.76 1.19
CA CYS A 81 1.71 -0.68 1.47
C CYS A 81 2.33 -0.95 2.85
N ARG A 82 3.08 0.01 3.42
CA ARG A 82 3.60 -0.10 4.79
C ARG A 82 2.53 0.18 5.84
N PHE A 83 1.45 0.89 5.50
CA PHE A 83 0.33 1.13 6.40
C PHE A 83 -0.77 0.07 6.32
N TYR A 84 -0.92 -0.64 5.20
CA TYR A 84 -1.96 -1.69 5.11
C TYR A 84 -1.86 -2.68 6.30
N PRO A 85 -2.96 -2.96 7.01
CA PRO A 85 -4.36 -2.69 6.63
C PRO A 85 -4.97 -1.39 7.17
N LEU A 86 -4.19 -0.43 7.68
CA LEU A 86 -4.73 0.90 8.02
C LEU A 86 -4.93 1.71 6.73
N VAL A 87 -6.16 2.16 6.51
CA VAL A 87 -6.61 2.83 5.29
C VAL A 87 -7.49 4.03 5.61
N LEU A 88 -7.65 4.95 4.65
CA LEU A 88 -8.69 5.98 4.67
C LEU A 88 -9.88 5.47 3.86
N MET A 89 -11.05 5.39 4.48
CA MET A 89 -12.30 5.00 3.83
C MET A 89 -13.39 5.97 4.27
N ASN A 90 -14.09 6.60 3.32
CA ASN A 90 -15.12 7.61 3.60
C ASN A 90 -14.65 8.69 4.58
N ASN A 91 -13.44 9.23 4.36
CA ASN A 91 -12.80 10.24 5.22
C ASN A 91 -12.52 9.80 6.67
N ILE A 92 -12.57 8.50 6.94
CA ILE A 92 -12.29 7.92 8.25
C ILE A 92 -11.09 6.99 8.15
N VAL A 93 -10.09 7.21 9.02
CA VAL A 93 -8.96 6.29 9.18
C VAL A 93 -9.43 5.05 9.94
N THR A 94 -9.44 3.91 9.25
CA THR A 94 -9.94 2.64 9.75
C THR A 94 -9.05 1.47 9.31
N VAL A 95 -9.36 0.27 9.79
CA VAL A 95 -8.66 -0.96 9.39
C VAL A 95 -9.51 -1.69 8.36
N ASP A 96 -8.90 -1.99 7.21
CA ASP A 96 -9.52 -2.78 6.14
C ASP A 96 -9.87 -4.18 6.65
N GLN A 97 -11.14 -4.54 6.52
CA GLN A 97 -11.68 -5.83 6.97
C GLN A 97 -11.30 -6.98 6.05
N LEU A 98 -10.81 -6.71 4.82
CA LEU A 98 -10.29 -7.73 3.92
C LEU A 98 -8.99 -8.36 4.45
N CYS A 99 -8.29 -7.71 5.38
CA CYS A 99 -7.14 -8.32 6.03
C CYS A 99 -7.58 -9.39 7.05
N PRO A 100 -7.13 -10.65 6.94
CA PRO A 100 -7.48 -11.69 7.92
C PRO A 100 -7.04 -11.38 9.36
N LYS A 101 -6.07 -10.46 9.53
CA LYS A 101 -5.57 -10.00 10.84
C LYS A 101 -6.20 -8.67 11.27
N ALA A 102 -7.25 -8.18 10.60
CA ALA A 102 -7.88 -6.88 10.86
C ALA A 102 -8.24 -6.67 12.33
N ARG A 103 -8.85 -7.67 12.98
CA ARG A 103 -9.22 -7.60 14.41
C ARG A 103 -8.01 -7.39 15.32
N GLN A 104 -6.92 -8.10 15.06
CA GLN A 104 -5.68 -7.98 15.83
C GLN A 104 -5.03 -6.61 15.62
N VAL A 105 -5.00 -6.13 14.37
CA VAL A 105 -4.47 -4.81 14.04
C VAL A 105 -5.29 -3.71 14.72
N LYS A 106 -6.63 -3.75 14.60
CA LYS A 106 -7.55 -2.76 15.19
C LYS A 106 -7.33 -2.53 16.67
N ARG A 107 -7.01 -3.59 17.44
CA ARG A 107 -6.76 -3.51 18.90
C ARG A 107 -5.50 -2.75 19.30
N ARG A 108 -4.53 -2.59 18.39
CA ARG A 108 -3.21 -2.00 18.70
C ARG A 108 -2.85 -0.75 17.89
N ILE A 109 -3.71 -0.32 16.96
CA ILE A 109 -3.46 0.90 16.17
C ILE A 109 -3.40 2.12 17.10
N SER A 110 -2.32 2.88 17.03
CA SER A 110 -2.13 4.10 17.81
C SER A 110 -2.63 5.35 17.09
N ARG A 111 -2.87 6.43 17.83
CA ARG A 111 -3.18 7.76 17.27
C ARG A 111 -2.06 8.27 16.35
N ASP A 112 -0.80 8.03 16.72
CA ASP A 112 0.38 8.38 15.93
C ASP A 112 0.39 7.66 14.56
N GLN A 113 0.03 6.38 14.51
CA GLN A 113 -0.07 5.65 13.23
C GLN A 113 -1.17 6.23 12.33
N LYS A 114 -2.31 6.63 12.91
CA LYS A 114 -3.38 7.30 12.16
C LYS A 114 -2.92 8.66 11.63
N ALA A 115 -2.24 9.46 12.45
CA ALA A 115 -1.69 10.75 12.06
C ALA A 115 -0.66 10.61 10.93
N LYS A 116 0.21 9.60 10.99
CA LYS A 116 1.19 9.30 9.93
C LYS A 116 0.53 8.91 8.61
N LEU A 117 -0.54 8.11 8.64
CA LEU A 117 -1.31 7.82 7.43
C LEU A 117 -1.93 9.10 6.86
N MET A 118 -2.53 9.96 7.69
CA MET A 118 -3.06 11.25 7.24
C MET A 118 -1.98 12.16 6.65
N GLY A 119 -0.77 12.14 7.22
CA GLY A 119 0.38 12.86 6.66
C GLY A 119 0.78 12.34 5.29
N LEU A 120 0.80 11.01 5.09
CA LEU A 120 1.04 10.41 3.77
C LEU A 120 -0.03 10.85 2.76
N ILE A 121 -1.30 10.84 3.15
CA ILE A 121 -2.41 11.24 2.27
C ILE A 121 -2.29 12.71 1.87
N ARG A 122 -2.02 13.60 2.84
CA ARG A 122 -1.80 15.03 2.56
C ARG A 122 -0.66 15.24 1.57
N ARG A 123 0.46 14.55 1.75
CA ARG A 123 1.59 14.65 0.83
C ARG A 123 1.24 14.17 -0.58
N LEU A 124 0.45 13.10 -0.71
CA LEU A 124 -0.04 12.66 -2.03
C LEU A 124 -0.96 13.72 -2.68
N GLU A 125 -1.83 14.37 -1.90
CA GLU A 125 -2.68 15.47 -2.37
C GLU A 125 -1.85 16.66 -2.87
N GLU A 126 -0.81 17.02 -2.12
CA GLU A 126 0.13 18.10 -2.46
C GLU A 126 0.99 17.77 -3.70
N GLU A 127 1.56 16.56 -3.77
CA GLU A 127 2.43 16.13 -4.87
C GLU A 127 1.71 16.10 -6.23
N TYR A 128 0.42 15.77 -6.24
CA TYR A 128 -0.35 15.57 -7.47
C TYR A 128 -1.47 16.57 -7.69
N LEU A 129 -1.64 17.55 -6.80
CA LEU A 129 -2.71 18.56 -6.87
C LEU A 129 -4.11 17.95 -7.00
N VAL A 130 -4.35 16.87 -6.23
CA VAL A 130 -5.62 16.13 -6.20
C VAL A 130 -6.23 16.16 -4.80
N ARG A 131 -7.51 15.81 -4.72
CA ARG A 131 -8.22 15.64 -3.45
C ARG A 131 -8.59 14.17 -3.25
N ILE A 132 -7.94 13.51 -2.29
CA ILE A 132 -8.19 12.11 -1.93
C ILE A 132 -9.27 12.03 -0.84
N ARG A 133 -9.39 13.07 -0.01
CA ARG A 133 -10.35 13.19 1.10
C ARG A 133 -11.38 14.31 0.91
#